data_AF-A0A945T8L2-F1
#
_entry.id   AF-A0A945T8L2-F1
#
_cell.length_a   1.000
_cell.length_b   1.000
_cell.length_c   1.000
_cell.angle_alpha   90.00
_cell.angle_beta   90.00
_cell.angle_gamma   90.00
#
_symmetry.space_group_name_H-M   'P 1'
#
loop_
_entity.id
_entity.type
_entity.pdbx_description
1 polymer ?
#
loop_
_entity_poly.entity_id
_entity_poly.type
_entity_poly.pdbx_seq_one_letter_code
_entity_poly.pdbx_strand_id
1 'polypeptide(L)'
;YEIDSRLRPNGNSGLLVTDLEGFRSYQLEAAWTWEHQALIRARAVFGGEAAIQQFEAIRHEVLSQKRDPEKLRSDVCEMREKMRESLGHCKAGEIHLKQMEGGMVDIEFIVQYLILLWAAEYPALLRWSDNVRQIESLAKEKRLSRKDAATLVQNYRQFRRRAYHLFLENRSARVADQEFVEERGQVVEIWNRLMR
;
A
#
# COMPACT_ATOMS: atom_id res chain seq x y z
N TYR A 1 -5.75 -21.80 6.78
CA TYR A 1 -5.34 -20.60 6.04
C TYR A 1 -4.19 -20.97 5.12
N GLU A 2 -4.20 -20.49 3.88
CA GLU A 2 -2.99 -20.52 3.04
C GLU A 2 -2.02 -19.44 3.54
N ILE A 3 -0.72 -19.76 3.63
CA ILE A 3 0.32 -18.85 4.12
C ILE A 3 1.23 -18.50 2.95
N ASP A 4 1.38 -17.20 2.69
CA ASP A 4 2.31 -16.67 1.69
C ASP A 4 3.48 -15.96 2.39
N SER A 5 4.67 -16.58 2.33
CA SER A 5 5.90 -16.08 2.95
C SER A 5 6.85 -15.38 1.96
N ARG A 6 6.38 -15.04 0.75
CA ARG A 6 7.23 -14.50 -0.34
C ARG A 6 7.76 -13.09 -0.12
N LEU A 7 7.21 -12.34 0.85
CA LEU A 7 7.63 -10.97 1.18
C LEU A 7 8.75 -10.90 2.23
N ARG A 8 9.33 -12.04 2.63
CA ARG A 8 10.50 -12.08 3.52
C ARG A 8 11.77 -11.63 2.79
N PRO A 9 12.85 -11.24 3.50
CA PRO A 9 14.13 -10.91 2.87
C PRO A 9 14.59 -11.95 1.86
N ASN A 10 15.00 -11.51 0.66
CA ASN A 10 15.37 -12.37 -0.48
C ASN A 10 14.26 -13.29 -1.01
N GLY A 11 13.00 -13.06 -0.63
CA GLY A 11 11.83 -13.80 -1.09
C GLY A 11 11.97 -15.32 -0.95
N ASN A 12 11.67 -16.06 -2.02
CA ASN A 12 11.74 -17.53 -2.01
C ASN A 12 13.15 -18.10 -1.78
N SER A 13 14.18 -17.35 -2.14
CA SER A 13 15.58 -17.77 -1.98
C SER A 13 16.13 -17.45 -0.59
N GLY A 14 15.41 -16.68 0.22
CA GLY A 14 15.80 -16.32 1.58
C GLY A 14 15.42 -17.36 2.62
N LEU A 15 16.13 -17.30 3.76
CA LEU A 15 15.79 -18.05 4.96
C LEU A 15 14.33 -17.79 5.35
N LEU A 16 13.66 -18.83 5.87
CA LEU A 16 12.27 -18.70 6.29
C LEU A 16 12.12 -17.76 7.51
N VAL A 17 13.14 -17.74 8.37
CA VAL A 17 13.21 -16.90 9.57
C VAL A 17 14.53 -16.12 9.50
N THR A 18 14.45 -14.84 9.83
CA THR A 18 15.60 -13.94 9.97
C THR A 18 15.52 -13.32 11.35
N ASP A 19 16.66 -13.17 12.02
CA ASP A 19 16.71 -12.36 13.23
C ASP A 19 16.44 -10.88 12.92
N LEU A 20 16.20 -10.09 13.97
CA LEU A 20 15.80 -8.69 13.81
C LEU A 20 16.93 -7.81 13.26
N GLU A 21 18.20 -8.12 13.56
CA GLU A 21 19.32 -7.33 13.05
C GLU A 21 19.54 -7.62 11.56
N GLY A 22 19.51 -8.89 11.15
CA GLY A 22 19.57 -9.28 9.75
C GLY A 22 18.41 -8.72 8.93
N PHE A 23 17.20 -8.68 9.52
CA PHE A 23 16.06 -7.99 8.91
C PHE A 23 16.32 -6.50 8.74
N ARG A 24 16.85 -5.82 9.77
CA ARG A 24 17.20 -4.40 9.74
C ARG A 24 18.26 -4.11 8.66
N SER A 25 19.39 -4.81 8.66
CA SER A 25 20.45 -4.64 7.66
C SER A 25 19.91 -4.83 6.24
N TYR A 26 19.13 -5.89 5.99
CA TYR A 26 18.53 -6.12 4.69
C TYR A 26 17.65 -4.95 4.24
N GLN A 27 16.76 -4.47 5.13
CA GLN A 27 15.84 -3.38 4.82
C GLN A 27 16.54 -2.04 4.55
N LEU A 28 17.68 -1.80 5.18
CA LEU A 28 18.46 -0.57 5.00
C LEU A 28 19.39 -0.61 3.78
N GLU A 29 19.96 -1.78 3.47
CA GLU A 29 21.07 -1.87 2.53
C GLU A 29 20.69 -2.50 1.17
N ALA A 30 19.68 -3.38 1.15
CA ALA A 30 19.39 -4.23 -0.02
C ALA A 30 17.94 -4.14 -0.52
N ALA A 31 16.99 -3.76 0.35
CA ALA A 31 15.58 -3.78 -0.01
C ALA A 31 15.22 -2.73 -1.07
N TRP A 32 14.36 -3.14 -2.00
CA TRP A 32 13.84 -2.27 -3.06
C TRP A 32 12.72 -1.36 -2.54
N THR A 33 12.43 -0.26 -3.25
CA THR A 33 11.35 0.68 -2.91
C THR A 33 10.00 -0.02 -2.72
N TRP A 34 9.68 -1.02 -3.54
CA TRP A 34 8.43 -1.79 -3.42
C TRP A 34 8.38 -2.66 -2.16
N GLU A 35 9.53 -3.11 -1.63
CA GLU A 35 9.58 -3.84 -0.35
C GLU A 35 9.29 -2.88 0.81
N HIS A 36 9.78 -1.64 0.73
CA HIS A 36 9.40 -0.59 1.69
C HIS A 36 7.92 -0.25 1.59
N GLN A 37 7.33 -0.22 0.39
CA GLN A 37 5.87 -0.08 0.21
C GLN A 37 5.09 -1.21 0.91
N ALA A 38 5.57 -2.46 0.82
CA ALA A 38 4.98 -3.59 1.53
C ALA A 38 5.15 -3.46 3.05
N LEU A 39 6.32 -3.01 3.52
CA LEU A 39 6.64 -2.82 4.93
C LEU A 39 5.74 -1.80 5.63
N ILE A 40 5.21 -0.81 4.90
CA ILE A 40 4.22 0.16 5.43
C ILE A 40 2.98 -0.54 5.99
N ARG A 41 2.56 -1.65 5.36
CA ARG A 41 1.39 -2.45 5.76
C ARG A 41 1.72 -3.52 6.82
N ALA A 42 3.00 -3.80 7.04
CA ALA A 42 3.45 -4.75 8.04
C ALA A 42 3.17 -4.22 9.46
N ARG A 43 2.91 -5.15 10.38
CA ARG A 43 2.82 -4.94 11.83
C ARG A 43 3.09 -6.26 12.52
N ALA A 44 3.60 -6.22 13.75
CA ALA A 44 3.64 -7.43 14.54
C ALA A 44 2.21 -7.92 14.85
N VAL A 45 1.98 -9.23 14.71
CA VAL A 45 0.70 -9.90 15.04
C VAL A 45 0.83 -10.92 16.17
N PHE A 46 2.06 -11.33 16.46
CA PHE A 46 2.41 -12.30 17.51
C PHE A 46 3.89 -12.10 17.88
N GLY A 47 4.24 -12.35 19.15
CA GLY A 47 5.62 -12.27 19.63
C GLY A 47 5.71 -11.78 21.08
N GLY A 48 6.91 -11.88 21.67
CA GLY A 48 7.21 -11.27 22.96
C GLY A 48 7.30 -9.76 22.85
N GLU A 49 6.95 -9.04 23.92
CA GLU A 49 6.85 -7.57 23.93
C GLU A 49 8.14 -6.88 23.44
N ALA A 50 9.30 -7.32 23.92
CA ALA A 50 10.60 -6.78 23.51
C ALA A 50 10.86 -6.94 22.00
N ALA A 51 10.54 -8.11 21.43
CA ALA A 51 10.72 -8.36 20.00
C ALA A 51 9.76 -7.52 19.15
N ILE A 52 8.51 -7.33 19.61
CA ILE A 52 7.53 -6.47 18.94
C ILE A 52 8.00 -5.02 18.93
N GLN A 53 8.46 -4.50 20.09
CA GLN A 53 8.97 -3.14 20.19
C GLN A 53 10.19 -2.92 19.29
N GLN A 54 11.11 -3.88 19.25
CA GLN A 54 12.29 -3.81 18.39
C GLN A 54 11.92 -3.86 16.90
N PHE A 55 10.98 -4.73 16.49
CA PHE A 55 10.47 -4.76 15.12
C PHE A 55 9.85 -3.42 14.71
N GLU A 56 9.00 -2.82 15.55
CA GLU A 56 8.37 -1.54 15.24
C GLU A 56 9.41 -0.41 15.18
N ALA A 57 10.44 -0.44 16.03
CA ALA A 57 11.55 0.51 15.96
C ALA A 57 12.31 0.41 14.62
N ILE A 58 12.62 -0.81 14.18
CA ILE A 58 13.27 -1.05 12.87
C ILE A 58 12.37 -0.59 11.72
N ARG A 59 11.09 -0.95 11.76
CA ARG A 59 10.12 -0.50 10.75
C ARG A 59 10.06 1.02 10.67
N HIS A 60 10.06 1.71 11.81
CA HIS A 60 10.08 3.17 11.86
C HIS A 60 11.36 3.74 11.25
N GLU A 61 12.52 3.20 11.64
CA GLU A 61 13.81 3.61 11.09
C GLU A 61 13.86 3.49 9.56
N VAL A 62 13.50 2.32 9.02
CA VAL A 62 13.54 2.04 7.58
C VAL A 62 12.59 2.96 6.81
N LEU A 63 11.37 3.15 7.31
CA LEU A 63 10.36 3.92 6.61
C LEU A 63 10.61 5.44 6.70
N SER A 64 11.29 5.91 7.75
CA SER A 64 11.66 7.33 7.92
C SER A 64 12.96 7.74 7.22
N GLN A 65 13.55 6.89 6.36
CA GLN A 65 14.67 7.30 5.51
C GLN A 65 14.27 8.46 4.57
N LYS A 66 15.17 9.42 4.38
CA LYS A 66 14.99 10.48 3.38
C LYS A 66 15.12 9.90 1.98
N ARG A 67 14.20 10.26 1.09
CA ARG A 67 14.15 9.77 -0.29
C ARG A 67 14.10 10.94 -1.24
N ASP A 68 14.71 10.76 -2.41
CA ASP A 68 14.52 11.69 -3.51
C ASP A 68 13.06 11.60 -4.00
N PRO A 69 12.29 12.70 -3.98
CA PRO A 69 10.86 12.66 -4.31
C PRO A 69 10.58 12.20 -5.74
N GLU A 70 11.40 12.61 -6.70
CA GLU A 70 11.19 12.29 -8.12
C GLU A 70 11.46 10.81 -8.39
N LYS A 71 12.58 10.29 -7.88
CA LYS A 71 12.93 8.86 -7.97
C LYS A 71 11.88 8.00 -7.28
N LEU A 72 11.48 8.34 -6.05
CA LEU A 72 10.46 7.60 -5.32
C LEU A 72 9.14 7.54 -6.10
N ARG A 73 8.71 8.66 -6.67
CA ARG A 73 7.49 8.72 -7.49
C ARG A 73 7.61 7.84 -8.73
N SER A 74 8.76 7.89 -9.44
CA SER A 74 9.01 7.03 -10.60
C SER A 74 8.93 5.55 -10.24
N ASP A 75 9.66 5.13 -9.20
CA ASP A 75 9.70 3.74 -8.73
C ASP A 75 8.30 3.21 -8.41
N VAL A 76 7.49 4.00 -7.69
CA VAL A 76 6.12 3.64 -7.30
C VAL A 76 5.21 3.52 -8.53
N CYS A 77 5.28 4.48 -9.46
CA CYS A 77 4.49 4.46 -10.69
C CYS A 77 4.86 3.28 -11.58
N GLU A 78 6.14 3.06 -11.83
CA GLU A 78 6.63 1.94 -12.65
C GLU A 78 6.22 0.58 -12.07
N MET A 79 6.34 0.42 -10.75
CA MET A 79 5.88 -0.79 -10.08
C MET A 79 4.36 -0.96 -10.22
N ARG A 80 3.60 0.12 -10.09
CA ARG A 80 2.14 0.07 -10.21
C ARG A 80 1.70 -0.37 -11.60
N GLU A 81 2.31 0.16 -12.65
CA GLU A 81 2.00 -0.21 -14.03
C GLU A 81 2.34 -1.68 -14.28
N LYS A 82 3.53 -2.15 -13.88
CA LYS A 82 3.91 -3.58 -13.99
C LYS A 82 2.91 -4.51 -13.29
N MET A 83 2.44 -4.13 -12.10
CA MET A 83 1.40 -4.88 -11.39
C MET A 83 0.06 -4.86 -12.12
N ARG A 84 -0.31 -3.73 -12.75
CA ARG A 84 -1.56 -3.59 -13.51
C ARG A 84 -1.54 -4.51 -14.72
N GLU A 85 -0.45 -4.52 -15.46
CA GLU A 85 -0.27 -5.39 -16.63
C GLU A 85 -0.37 -6.87 -16.25
N SER A 86 0.23 -7.26 -15.12
CA SER A 86 0.28 -8.67 -14.69
C SER A 86 -1.01 -9.18 -14.03
N LEU A 87 -1.72 -8.32 -13.29
CA LEU A 87 -2.84 -8.72 -12.41
C LEU A 87 -4.20 -8.14 -12.85
N GLY A 88 -4.20 -7.18 -13.76
CA GLY A 88 -5.39 -6.42 -14.18
C GLY A 88 -6.26 -7.12 -15.23
N HIS A 89 -5.86 -8.28 -15.74
CA HIS A 89 -6.58 -8.97 -16.82
C HIS A 89 -8.03 -9.32 -16.44
N CYS A 90 -8.97 -8.78 -17.21
CA CYS A 90 -10.41 -9.01 -17.12
C CYS A 90 -10.98 -9.34 -18.50
N LYS A 91 -12.18 -9.94 -18.53
CA LYS A 91 -12.92 -10.11 -19.78
C LYS A 91 -13.42 -8.73 -20.27
N ALA A 92 -13.73 -8.63 -21.56
CA ALA A 92 -14.36 -7.43 -22.10
C ALA A 92 -15.66 -7.12 -21.33
N GLY A 93 -15.85 -5.84 -20.96
CA GLY A 93 -16.99 -5.39 -20.14
C GLY A 93 -16.83 -5.62 -18.63
N GLU A 94 -15.69 -6.15 -18.16
CA GLU A 94 -15.40 -6.36 -16.74
C GLU A 94 -14.21 -5.52 -16.27
N ILE A 95 -14.23 -5.16 -14.98
CA ILE A 95 -13.12 -4.52 -14.27
C ILE A 95 -12.85 -5.25 -12.95
N HIS A 96 -11.57 -5.28 -12.52
CA HIS A 96 -11.16 -5.86 -11.24
C HIS A 96 -11.08 -4.78 -10.17
N LEU A 97 -11.95 -4.81 -9.16
CA LEU A 97 -12.09 -3.76 -8.12
C LEU A 97 -10.77 -3.40 -7.42
N LYS A 98 -9.86 -4.36 -7.28
CA LYS A 98 -8.50 -4.10 -6.75
C LYS A 98 -7.56 -3.47 -7.77
N GLN A 99 -7.47 -4.04 -8.97
CA GLN A 99 -6.36 -3.83 -9.90
C GLN A 99 -6.65 -2.83 -11.00
N MET A 100 -7.93 -2.47 -11.20
CA MET A 100 -8.36 -1.47 -12.16
C MET A 100 -7.73 -0.10 -11.90
N GLU A 101 -7.68 0.73 -12.94
CA GLU A 101 -7.38 2.15 -12.79
C GLU A 101 -8.46 2.82 -11.92
N GLY A 102 -8.03 3.61 -10.94
CA GLY A 102 -8.89 4.16 -9.89
C GLY A 102 -9.34 3.14 -8.85
N GLY A 103 -8.79 1.92 -8.85
CA GLY A 103 -9.15 0.84 -7.94
C GLY A 103 -8.50 0.90 -6.56
N MET A 104 -8.76 -0.11 -5.72
CA MET A 104 -8.21 -0.14 -4.35
C MET A 104 -6.68 -0.09 -4.30
N VAL A 105 -5.98 -0.72 -5.25
CA VAL A 105 -4.51 -0.76 -5.26
C VAL A 105 -3.93 0.61 -5.65
N ASP A 106 -4.61 1.41 -6.48
CA ASP A 106 -4.19 2.79 -6.76
C ASP A 106 -4.25 3.64 -5.49
N ILE A 107 -5.30 3.48 -4.67
CA ILE A 107 -5.41 4.14 -3.36
C ILE A 107 -4.27 3.69 -2.43
N GLU A 108 -3.95 2.39 -2.40
CA GLU A 108 -2.84 1.85 -1.60
C GLU A 108 -1.51 2.46 -2.00
N PHE A 109 -1.24 2.55 -3.30
CA PHE A 109 0.00 3.12 -3.82
C PHE A 109 0.10 4.63 -3.55
N ILE A 110 -1.01 5.39 -3.64
CA ILE A 110 -1.05 6.79 -3.20
C ILE A 110 -0.63 6.93 -1.74
N VAL A 111 -1.22 6.13 -0.87
CA VAL A 111 -0.92 6.18 0.56
C VAL A 111 0.53 5.79 0.81
N GLN A 112 1.00 4.69 0.24
CA GLN A 112 2.37 4.21 0.42
C GLN A 112 3.40 5.25 -0.03
N TYR A 113 3.21 5.85 -1.21
CA TYR A 113 4.06 6.93 -1.70
C TYR A 113 4.13 8.10 -0.72
N LEU A 114 2.96 8.63 -0.30
CA LEU A 114 2.91 9.78 0.59
C LEU A 114 3.54 9.47 1.96
N ILE A 115 3.36 8.26 2.47
CA ILE A 115 4.00 7.83 3.72
C ILE A 115 5.53 7.79 3.53
N LEU A 116 6.06 7.14 2.48
CA LEU A 116 7.51 7.06 2.24
C LEU A 116 8.15 8.43 1.99
N LEU A 117 7.40 9.35 1.36
CA LEU A 117 7.83 10.70 1.09
C LEU A 117 7.94 11.54 2.37
N TRP A 118 6.96 11.42 3.28
CA TRP A 118 6.82 12.34 4.41
C TRP A 118 7.21 11.76 5.78
N ALA A 119 7.39 10.45 5.92
CA ALA A 119 7.64 9.81 7.22
C ALA A 119 8.94 10.23 7.91
N ALA A 120 9.93 10.74 7.16
CA ALA A 120 11.15 11.32 7.72
C ALA A 120 10.87 12.60 8.53
N GLU A 121 9.95 13.43 8.05
CA GLU A 121 9.57 14.71 8.67
C GLU A 121 8.40 14.56 9.66
N TYR A 122 7.50 13.60 9.40
CA TYR A 122 6.29 13.37 10.18
C TYR A 122 6.21 11.92 10.66
N PRO A 123 6.99 11.52 11.70
CA PRO A 123 7.03 10.14 12.19
C PRO A 123 5.68 9.59 12.65
N ALA A 124 4.74 10.46 13.01
CA ALA A 124 3.37 10.09 13.39
C ALA A 124 2.61 9.33 12.28
N LEU A 125 3.02 9.52 11.01
CA LEU A 125 2.48 8.80 9.86
C LEU A 125 2.69 7.28 9.93
N LEU A 126 3.70 6.82 10.68
CA LEU A 126 4.06 5.41 10.78
C LEU A 126 3.32 4.66 11.89
N ARG A 127 2.51 5.36 12.70
CA ARG A 127 1.74 4.77 13.82
C ARG A 127 0.80 3.65 13.39
N TRP A 128 0.25 3.74 12.18
CA TRP A 128 -0.75 2.81 11.66
C TRP A 128 -0.24 2.13 10.39
N SER A 129 -0.74 0.93 10.12
CA SER A 129 -0.38 0.13 8.94
C SER A 129 -1.55 -0.18 8.01
N ASP A 130 -2.72 0.42 8.23
CA ASP A 130 -3.91 0.28 7.39
C ASP A 130 -4.27 1.60 6.70
N ASN A 131 -4.78 1.50 5.47
CA ASN A 131 -5.01 2.65 4.59
C ASN A 131 -5.87 3.74 5.23
N VAL A 132 -6.97 3.37 5.89
CA VAL A 132 -7.94 4.37 6.40
C VAL A 132 -7.27 5.28 7.42
N ARG A 133 -6.62 4.70 8.45
CA ARG A 133 -5.95 5.49 9.48
C ARG A 133 -4.68 6.18 8.96
N GLN A 134 -4.02 5.63 7.96
CA GLN A 134 -2.90 6.30 7.27
C GLN A 134 -3.37 7.52 6.47
N ILE A 135 -4.48 7.41 5.72
CA ILE A 135 -5.09 8.54 5.00
C ILE A 135 -5.53 9.63 5.98
N GLU A 136 -6.16 9.26 7.09
CA GLU A 136 -6.55 10.19 8.15
C GLU A 136 -5.33 10.90 8.76
N SER A 137 -4.22 10.17 8.96
CA SER A 137 -2.97 10.72 9.46
C SER A 137 -2.35 11.71 8.47
N LEU A 138 -2.31 11.37 7.17
CA LEU A 138 -1.85 12.27 6.11
C LEU A 138 -2.68 13.56 6.04
N ALA A 139 -4.00 13.47 6.23
CA ALA A 139 -4.88 14.63 6.29
C ALA A 139 -4.63 15.50 7.53
N LYS A 140 -4.39 14.86 8.68
CA LYS A 140 -4.07 15.55 9.94
C LYS A 140 -2.77 16.35 9.83
N GLU A 141 -1.75 15.78 9.21
CA GLU A 141 -0.46 16.43 8.93
C GLU A 141 -0.47 17.35 7.69
N LYS A 142 -1.66 17.57 7.10
CA LYS A 142 -1.86 18.42 5.91
C LYS A 142 -0.96 18.02 4.73
N ARG A 143 -0.60 16.75 4.63
CA ARG A 143 0.14 16.16 3.49
C ARG A 143 -0.81 15.61 2.41
N LEU A 144 -2.09 15.49 2.76
CA LEU A 144 -3.19 15.24 1.83
C LEU A 144 -4.33 16.20 2.16
N SER A 145 -5.01 16.73 1.15
CA SER A 145 -6.16 17.62 1.41
C SER A 145 -7.28 16.84 2.11
N ARG A 146 -8.06 17.50 2.98
CA ARG A 146 -9.18 16.84 3.67
C ARG A 146 -10.23 16.29 2.69
N LYS A 147 -10.43 16.99 1.56
CA LYS A 147 -11.32 16.56 0.48
C LYS A 147 -10.83 15.25 -0.12
N ASP A 148 -9.58 15.20 -0.55
CA ASP A 148 -9.01 13.99 -1.17
C ASP A 148 -8.98 12.83 -0.18
N ALA A 149 -8.62 13.09 1.08
CA ALA A 149 -8.61 12.07 2.12
C ALA A 149 -10.01 11.44 2.32
N ALA A 150 -11.05 12.28 2.38
CA ALA A 150 -12.43 11.80 2.48
C ALA A 150 -12.84 10.97 1.24
N THR A 151 -12.51 11.46 0.04
CA THR A 151 -12.77 10.76 -1.23
C THR A 151 -12.07 9.39 -1.27
N LEU A 152 -10.78 9.32 -0.95
CA LEU A 152 -10.02 8.07 -0.94
C LEU A 152 -10.56 7.08 0.10
N VAL A 153 -10.89 7.55 1.32
CA VAL A 153 -11.45 6.68 2.37
C VAL A 153 -12.83 6.14 1.97
N GLN A 154 -13.69 7.00 1.41
CA GLN A 154 -15.01 6.60 0.95
C GLN A 154 -14.87 5.54 -0.15
N ASN A 155 -14.11 5.82 -1.21
CA ASN A 155 -13.99 4.92 -2.35
C ASN A 155 -13.31 3.59 -1.96
N TYR A 156 -12.27 3.63 -1.11
CA TYR A 156 -11.67 2.42 -0.57
C TYR A 156 -12.67 1.54 0.20
N ARG A 157 -13.51 2.15 1.05
CA ARG A 157 -14.56 1.43 1.80
C ARG A 157 -15.62 0.84 0.86
N GLN A 158 -16.04 1.60 -0.16
CA GLN A 158 -17.02 1.13 -1.14
C GLN A 158 -16.50 -0.08 -1.91
N PHE A 159 -15.31 0.02 -2.50
CA PHE A 159 -14.70 -1.08 -3.26
C PHE A 159 -14.45 -2.30 -2.38
N ARG A 160 -13.96 -2.10 -1.15
CA ARG A 160 -13.71 -3.20 -0.21
C ARG A 160 -15.00 -3.89 0.21
N ARG A 161 -16.07 -3.15 0.48
CA ARG A 161 -17.39 -3.70 0.79
C ARG A 161 -17.92 -4.52 -0.38
N ARG A 162 -17.85 -4.00 -1.61
CA ARG A 162 -18.32 -4.71 -2.80
C ARG A 162 -17.52 -5.99 -3.05
N ALA A 163 -16.19 -5.92 -2.97
CA ALA A 163 -15.32 -7.08 -3.10
C ALA A 163 -15.61 -8.15 -2.03
N TYR A 164 -15.95 -7.73 -0.81
CA TYR A 164 -16.35 -8.63 0.27
C TYR A 164 -17.70 -9.31 -0.01
N HIS A 165 -18.70 -8.58 -0.51
CA HIS A 165 -19.97 -9.20 -0.93
C HIS A 165 -19.76 -10.26 -2.02
N LEU A 166 -18.96 -9.95 -3.04
CA LEU A 166 -18.63 -10.92 -4.11
C LEU A 166 -17.91 -12.16 -3.54
N PHE A 167 -17.01 -11.97 -2.57
CA PHE A 167 -16.34 -13.07 -1.90
C PHE A 167 -17.32 -13.99 -1.16
N LEU A 168 -18.30 -13.43 -0.44
CA LEU A 168 -19.36 -14.21 0.22
C LEU A 168 -20.23 -15.00 -0.78
N GLU A 169 -20.36 -14.51 -2.00
CA GLU A 169 -21.03 -15.19 -3.13
C GLU A 169 -20.12 -16.20 -3.85
N ASN A 170 -18.89 -16.46 -3.36
CA ASN A 170 -17.86 -17.27 -4.03
C ASN A 170 -17.49 -16.77 -5.44
N ARG A 171 -17.57 -15.45 -5.66
CA ARG A 171 -17.23 -14.79 -6.93
C ARG A 171 -15.89 -14.06 -6.83
N SER A 172 -15.20 -13.97 -7.97
CA SER A 172 -14.02 -13.10 -8.10
C SER A 172 -14.39 -11.63 -7.88
N ALA A 173 -13.43 -10.80 -7.47
CA ALA A 173 -13.62 -9.37 -7.22
C ALA A 173 -13.71 -8.54 -8.53
N ARG A 174 -14.48 -9.05 -9.50
CA ARG A 174 -14.73 -8.47 -10.81
C ARG A 174 -16.19 -8.02 -10.90
N VAL A 175 -16.40 -6.86 -11.50
CA VAL A 175 -17.71 -6.24 -11.71
C VAL A 175 -17.83 -5.73 -13.15
N ALA A 176 -19.04 -5.34 -13.56
CA ALA A 176 -19.24 -4.68 -14.84
C ALA A 176 -18.47 -3.36 -14.90
N ASP A 177 -17.95 -3.00 -16.05
CA ASP A 177 -17.18 -1.76 -16.25
C ASP A 177 -17.97 -0.46 -15.99
N GLN A 178 -19.30 -0.53 -16.08
CA GLN A 178 -20.22 0.54 -15.73
C GLN A 178 -20.40 0.74 -14.22
N GLU A 179 -19.95 -0.21 -13.38
CA GLU A 179 -19.98 -0.05 -11.93
C GLU A 179 -18.83 0.89 -11.50
N PHE A 180 -19.13 1.81 -10.58
CA PHE A 180 -18.16 2.76 -9.99
C PHE A 180 -17.43 3.69 -10.97
N VAL A 181 -18.05 4.09 -12.08
CA VAL A 181 -17.41 4.98 -13.06
C VAL A 181 -16.97 6.31 -12.42
N GLU A 182 -17.84 6.92 -11.61
CA GLU A 182 -17.54 8.19 -10.94
C GLU A 182 -16.45 8.03 -9.87
N GLU A 183 -16.57 7.04 -8.99
CA GLU A 183 -15.60 6.80 -7.92
C GLU A 183 -14.21 6.49 -8.47
N ARG A 184 -14.13 5.73 -9.57
CA ARG A 184 -12.87 5.49 -10.27
C ARG A 184 -12.29 6.79 -10.81
N GLY A 185 -13.10 7.59 -11.50
CA GLY A 185 -12.68 8.89 -12.03
C GLY A 185 -12.08 9.81 -10.96
N GLN A 186 -12.69 9.86 -9.77
CA GLN A 186 -12.18 10.63 -8.64
C GLN A 186 -10.81 10.15 -8.16
N VAL A 187 -10.59 8.83 -8.06
CA VAL A 187 -9.28 8.27 -7.66
C VAL A 187 -8.24 8.53 -8.75
N VAL A 188 -8.61 8.41 -10.02
CA VAL A 188 -7.71 8.72 -11.16
C VAL A 188 -7.30 10.19 -11.17
N GLU A 189 -8.21 11.11 -10.88
CA GLU A 189 -7.88 12.55 -10.77
C GLU A 189 -6.85 12.79 -9.67
N ILE A 190 -7.05 12.18 -8.49
CA ILE A 190 -6.10 12.30 -7.37
C ILE A 190 -4.76 11.65 -7.73
N TRP A 191 -4.76 10.47 -8.35
CA TRP A 191 -3.55 9.80 -8.83
C TRP A 191 -2.77 10.71 -9.77
N ASN A 192 -3.42 11.24 -10.81
CA ASN A 192 -2.77 12.07 -11.81
C ASN A 192 -2.17 13.35 -11.20
N ARG A 193 -2.83 13.97 -10.22
CA ARG A 193 -2.30 15.17 -9.56
C ARG A 193 -1.09 14.90 -8.66
N LEU A 194 -0.99 13.72 -8.07
CA LEU A 194 0.06 13.38 -7.11
C LEU A 194 1.25 12.63 -7.74
N MET A 195 0.98 11.85 -8.78
CA MET A 195 1.91 10.87 -9.34
C MET A 195 2.44 11.21 -10.73
N ARG A 196 1.84 12.17 -11.43
CA ARG A 196 2.34 12.72 -12.70
C ARG A 196 2.85 14.13 -12.45
#